data_AF-A0A914DIL6-F1
#
_entry.id   AF-A0A914DIL6-F1
#
_cell.length_a   1.000
_cell.length_b   1.000
_cell.length_c   1.000
_cell.angle_alpha   90.00
_cell.angle_beta   90.00
_cell.angle_gamma   90.00
#
_symmetry.space_group_name_H-M   'P 1'
#
loop_
_entity.id
_entity.type
_entity.pdbx_description
1 polymer ?
#
loop_
_entity_poly.entity_id
_entity_poly.type
_entity_poly.pdbx_seq_one_letter_code
_entity_poly.pdbx_strand_id
1 'polypeptide(L)'
;MCERKMNCLGYDRKDSIYCAKCREGWKGERCDEIDCGEGGKQITFDECLCNEPYSGKFCKELLTEHINLSYNKAIVNAMGPIGSYRKKRLLKE
;
A
#
# COMPACT_ATOMS: atom_id res chain seq x y z
N MET A 1 31.00 -4.79 -16.46
CA MET A 1 30.18 -5.42 -15.40
C MET A 1 29.23 -4.35 -14.89
N CYS A 2 27.91 -4.55 -15.02
CA CYS A 2 26.91 -3.57 -14.59
C CYS A 2 26.29 -4.07 -13.28
N GLU A 3 26.43 -3.28 -12.21
CA GLU A 3 25.91 -3.60 -10.88
C GLU A 3 24.55 -2.91 -10.69
N ARG A 4 23.60 -3.59 -10.03
CA ARG A 4 22.32 -2.98 -9.66
C ARG A 4 22.54 -1.88 -8.62
N LYS A 5 21.68 -0.86 -8.68
CA LYS A 5 21.74 0.29 -7.77
C LYS A 5 21.40 -0.12 -6.34
N MET A 6 22.30 0.18 -5.42
CA MET A 6 22.09 0.01 -3.98
C MET A 6 21.32 1.20 -3.39
N ASN A 7 20.23 0.94 -2.67
CA ASN A 7 19.40 1.95 -2.02
C ASN A 7 19.66 2.01 -0.50
N CYS A 8 20.93 2.18 -0.11
CA CYS A 8 21.30 2.35 1.30
C CYS A 8 20.68 3.64 1.89
N LEU A 9 20.34 3.58 3.17
CA LEU A 9 19.99 4.75 3.99
C LEU A 9 21.28 5.49 4.37
N GLY A 10 21.38 6.77 4.00
CA GLY A 10 22.60 7.55 4.21
C GLY A 10 23.71 7.26 3.19
N TYR A 11 24.96 7.53 3.58
CA TYR A 11 26.16 7.34 2.76
C TYR A 11 26.96 6.08 3.14
N ASP A 12 26.44 5.26 4.07
CA ASP A 12 27.10 4.08 4.62
C ASP A 12 27.11 2.92 3.61
N ARG A 13 27.98 3.02 2.60
CA ARG A 13 28.46 1.86 1.83
C ARG A 13 29.64 1.28 2.61
N LYS A 14 29.33 0.43 3.60
CA LYS A 14 30.35 -0.21 4.41
C LYS A 14 30.86 -1.40 3.59
N ASP A 15 31.94 -1.15 2.85
CA ASP A 15 32.44 -2.00 1.77
C ASP A 15 31.47 -2.06 0.58
N SER A 16 31.98 -2.09 -0.64
CA SER A 16 31.22 -1.88 -1.90
C SER A 16 30.05 -2.86 -2.18
N ILE A 17 29.71 -3.72 -1.23
CA ILE A 17 28.76 -4.82 -1.36
C ILE A 17 27.68 -4.79 -0.26
N TYR A 18 27.77 -3.91 0.75
CA TYR A 18 26.85 -3.95 1.88
C TYR A 18 26.31 -2.56 2.28
N CYS A 19 25.02 -2.53 2.61
CA CYS A 19 24.37 -1.40 3.26
C CYS A 19 24.11 -1.72 4.73
N ALA A 20 24.51 -0.83 5.65
CA ALA A 20 24.17 -0.97 7.07
C ALA A 20 22.65 -0.91 7.32
N LYS A 21 21.93 -0.15 6.49
CA LYS A 21 20.47 -0.04 6.52
C LYS A 21 19.93 0.34 5.15
N CYS A 22 18.75 -0.16 4.80
CA CYS A 22 18.06 0.19 3.55
C CYS A 22 17.18 1.43 3.70
N ARG A 23 17.01 2.17 2.59
CA ARG A 23 15.92 3.14 2.47
C ARG A 23 14.58 2.42 2.55
N GLU A 24 13.56 3.17 2.96
CA GLU A 24 12.20 2.65 2.99
C GLU A 24 11.79 2.09 1.62
N GLY A 25 11.18 0.90 1.64
CA GLY A 25 10.73 0.19 0.44
C GLY A 25 11.81 -0.66 -0.24
N TRP A 26 12.99 -0.79 0.35
CA TRP A 26 14.06 -1.64 -0.17
C TRP A 26 14.56 -2.64 0.89
N LYS A 27 15.03 -3.80 0.44
CA LYS A 27 15.52 -4.90 1.26
C LYS A 27 16.72 -5.61 0.62
N GLY A 28 17.26 -6.60 1.32
CA GLY A 28 18.46 -7.36 0.93
C GLY A 28 19.75 -6.73 1.43
N GLU A 29 20.86 -7.47 1.41
CA GLU A 29 22.17 -7.00 1.92
C GLU A 29 22.67 -5.74 1.20
N ARG A 30 22.30 -5.62 -0.08
CA ARG A 30 22.68 -4.52 -0.97
C ARG A 30 21.60 -3.45 -1.10
N CYS A 31 20.43 -3.64 -0.48
CA CYS A 31 19.26 -2.78 -0.66
C CYS A 31 18.92 -2.55 -2.14
N ASP A 32 19.10 -3.58 -2.97
CA ASP A 32 18.85 -3.56 -4.41
C ASP A 32 17.60 -4.38 -4.80
N GLU A 33 16.87 -4.88 -3.79
CA GLU A 33 15.59 -5.55 -3.97
C GLU A 33 14.45 -4.71 -3.41
N ILE A 34 13.36 -4.61 -4.15
CA ILE A 34 12.16 -3.91 -3.72
C ILE A 34 11.42 -4.69 -2.62
N ASP A 35 10.94 -3.97 -1.62
CA ASP A 35 10.04 -4.48 -0.60
C ASP A 35 8.60 -4.06 -0.88
N CYS A 36 7.79 -5.01 -1.33
CA CYS A 36 6.38 -4.82 -1.66
C CYS A 36 5.43 -4.88 -0.45
N GLY A 37 5.97 -5.14 0.76
CA GLY A 37 5.16 -5.35 1.95
C GLY A 37 4.14 -6.50 1.81
N GLU A 38 3.05 -6.42 2.59
CA GLU A 38 1.95 -7.40 2.55
C GLU A 38 0.95 -7.16 1.40
N GLY A 39 0.97 -5.95 0.84
CA GLY A 39 0.01 -5.50 -0.18
C GLY A 39 0.31 -6.01 -1.59
N GLY A 40 1.42 -6.70 -1.82
CA GLY A 40 1.81 -7.14 -3.15
C GLY A 40 2.83 -8.25 -3.18
N LYS A 41 3.21 -8.64 -4.40
CA LYS A 41 4.25 -9.63 -4.67
C LYS A 41 5.33 -9.01 -5.53
N GLN A 42 6.57 -9.34 -5.22
CA GLN A 42 7.71 -8.94 -6.02
C GLN A 42 7.72 -9.73 -7.34
N ILE A 43 7.77 -9.03 -8.47
CA ILE A 43 7.83 -9.64 -9.81
C ILE A 43 9.20 -9.48 -10.45
N THR A 44 9.89 -8.39 -10.14
CA THR A 44 11.27 -8.11 -10.54
C THR A 44 12.05 -7.53 -9.35
N PHE A 45 13.30 -7.15 -9.55
CA PHE A 45 14.10 -6.59 -8.45
C PHE A 45 13.66 -5.18 -8.03
N ASP A 46 12.95 -4.45 -8.88
CA ASP A 46 12.52 -3.07 -8.64
C ASP A 46 11.02 -2.81 -8.87
N GLU A 47 10.24 -3.86 -9.12
CA GLU A 47 8.79 -3.77 -9.35
C GLU A 47 7.98 -4.76 -8.49
N CYS A 48 6.82 -4.26 -8.08
CA CYS A 48 5.81 -4.98 -7.33
C CYS A 48 4.52 -5.10 -8.14
N LEU A 49 3.89 -6.27 -8.07
CA LEU A 49 2.49 -6.46 -8.44
C LEU A 49 1.63 -6.31 -7.18
N CYS A 50 0.86 -5.23 -7.10
CA CYS A 50 -0.02 -4.97 -5.95
C CYS A 50 -1.33 -5.76 -6.06
N ASN A 51 -1.77 -6.31 -4.94
CA ASN A 51 -3.10 -6.87 -4.79
C ASN A 51 -4.08 -5.73 -4.46
N GLU A 52 -5.29 -5.75 -5.00
CA GLU A 52 -6.32 -4.78 -4.60
C GLU A 52 -6.59 -4.87 -3.08
N PRO A 53 -6.82 -3.74 -2.40
CA PRO A 53 -6.89 -2.35 -2.88
C PRO A 53 -5.54 -1.58 -2.81
N TYR A 54 -4.42 -2.28 -2.66
CA TYR A 54 -3.10 -1.67 -2.52
C TYR A 54 -2.53 -1.18 -3.85
N SER A 55 -1.67 -0.17 -3.76
CA SER A 55 -1.13 0.59 -4.88
C SER A 55 0.16 1.33 -4.48
N GLY A 56 0.72 2.07 -5.43
CA GLY A 56 2.02 2.71 -5.30
C GLY A 56 3.17 1.74 -5.57
N LYS A 57 4.39 2.27 -5.70
CA LYS A 57 5.58 1.48 -6.08
C LYS A 57 5.84 0.29 -5.14
N PHE A 58 5.57 0.47 -3.85
CA PHE A 58 5.82 -0.51 -2.79
C PHE A 58 4.55 -1.18 -2.26
N CYS A 59 3.40 -1.00 -2.94
CA CYS A 59 2.10 -1.53 -2.50
C CYS A 59 1.69 -1.15 -1.06
N LYS A 60 2.08 0.04 -0.61
CA LYS A 60 1.75 0.58 0.73
C LYS A 60 0.60 1.60 0.72
N GLU A 61 0.20 2.08 -0.45
CA GLU A 61 -0.85 3.09 -0.60
C GLU A 61 -2.17 2.40 -0.94
N LEU A 62 -3.28 2.91 -0.43
CA LEU A 62 -4.61 2.44 -0.85
C LEU A 62 -5.07 3.25 -2.06
N LEU A 63 -5.59 2.58 -3.09
CA LEU A 63 -6.23 3.27 -4.22
C LEU A 63 -7.34 4.19 -3.69
N THR A 64 -7.21 5.50 -3.93
CA THR A 64 -8.18 6.50 -3.45
C THR A 64 -9.57 6.28 -4.07
N GLU A 65 -9.63 5.67 -5.26
CA GLU A 65 -10.88 5.22 -5.88
C GLU A 65 -11.61 4.14 -5.04
N HIS A 66 -10.85 3.30 -4.31
CA HIS A 66 -11.39 2.30 -3.37
C HIS A 66 -11.69 2.88 -1.98
N ILE A 67 -11.07 4.00 -1.59
CA ILE A 67 -11.49 4.77 -0.41
C ILE A 67 -12.92 5.26 -0.62
N ASN A 68 -13.21 5.81 -1.81
CA ASN A 68 -14.57 6.22 -2.15
C ASN A 68 -15.56 5.05 -2.24
N LEU A 69 -15.17 3.85 -2.69
CA LEU A 69 -16.09 2.70 -2.73
C LEU A 69 -16.34 2.05 -1.36
N SER A 70 -15.33 1.95 -0.50
CA SER A 70 -15.48 1.37 0.84
C SER A 70 -16.22 2.31 1.81
N TYR A 71 -15.91 3.62 1.77
CA TYR A 71 -16.65 4.63 2.54
C TYR A 71 -18.09 4.76 2.02
N ASN A 72 -18.31 4.76 0.70
CA ASN A 72 -19.67 4.80 0.15
C ASN A 72 -20.44 3.50 0.39
N LYS A 73 -19.83 2.30 0.35
CA LYS A 73 -20.59 1.07 0.67
C LYS A 73 -21.09 1.04 2.12
N ALA A 74 -20.28 1.51 3.08
CA ALA A 74 -20.73 1.58 4.47
C ALA A 74 -21.83 2.63 4.66
N ILE A 75 -21.65 3.83 4.10
CA ILE A 75 -22.61 4.93 4.22
C ILE A 75 -23.90 4.66 3.43
N VAL A 76 -23.83 4.19 2.18
CA VAL A 76 -24.99 3.94 1.30
C VAL A 76 -25.77 2.69 1.72
N ASN A 77 -25.14 1.67 2.30
CA ASN A 77 -25.88 0.55 2.89
C ASN A 77 -26.51 0.91 4.24
N ALA A 78 -25.92 1.83 5.02
CA ALA A 78 -26.51 2.32 6.26
C ALA A 78 -27.56 3.42 6.05
N MET A 79 -27.39 4.23 5.00
CA MET A 79 -28.28 5.30 4.56
C MET A 79 -28.81 4.92 3.18
N GLY A 80 -29.96 4.26 3.16
CA GLY A 80 -30.76 4.15 1.93
C GLY A 80 -30.92 5.53 1.25
N PRO A 81 -31.32 5.57 -0.03
CA PRO A 81 -31.26 6.77 -0.87
C PRO A 81 -31.74 8.01 -0.09
N ILE A 82 -30.85 9.01 -0.04
CA ILE A 82 -31.06 10.29 0.63
C ILE A 82 -32.29 10.94 -0.01
N GLY A 83 -33.47 10.68 0.57
CA GLY A 83 -34.74 11.05 -0.05
C GLY A 83 -35.98 10.36 0.50
N SER A 84 -35.88 9.27 1.27
CA SER A 84 -37.08 8.66 1.88
C SER A 84 -37.07 8.75 3.40
N TYR A 85 -37.55 9.87 3.92
CA TYR A 85 -37.92 10.00 5.33
C TYR A 85 -39.10 9.06 5.65
N ARG A 86 -38.84 7.78 5.91
CA ARG A 86 -39.79 6.95 6.68
C ARG A 86 -39.55 7.24 8.16
N LYS A 87 -40.37 8.13 8.73
CA LYS A 87 -40.58 8.25 10.17
C LYS A 87 -40.86 6.84 10.72
N LYS A 88 -39.87 6.17 11.31
CA LYS A 88 -40.14 4.98 12.14
C LYS A 88 -40.89 5.48 13.36
N ARG A 89 -42.21 5.35 13.30
CA ARG A 89 -43.11 5.45 14.44
C ARG A 89 -42.59 4.48 15.49
N LEU A 90 -42.04 5.02 16.58
CA LEU A 90 -41.71 4.26 17.78
C LEU A 90 -43.01 3.63 18.28
N LEU A 91 -43.19 2.34 18.03
CA LEU A 91 -44.14 1.54 18.79
C LEU A 91 -43.42 1.21 20.10
N LYS A 92 -43.94 1.82 21.17
CA LYS A 92 -43.71 1.44 22.56
C LYS A 92 -44.10 -0.03 22.75
N GLU A 93 -43.38 -0.63 23.70
CA GLU A 93 -43.60 -1.86 24.48
C GLU A 93 -44.99 -2.51 24.38
#